data_AF-A0A6P2RWL3-F1
#
_entry.id   AF-A0A6P2RWL3-F1
#
_cell.length_a   1.000
_cell.length_b   1.000
_cell.length_c   1.000
_cell.angle_alpha   90.00
_cell.angle_beta   90.00
_cell.angle_gamma   90.00
#
_symmetry.space_group_name_H-M   'P 1'
#
loop_
_entity.id
_entity.type
_entity.pdbx_description
1 polymer ?
#
loop_
_entity_poly.entity_id
_entity_poly.type
_entity_poly.pdbx_seq_one_letter_code
_entity_poly.pdbx_strand_id
1 'polypeptide(L)'
;MRRAVHIAVFALLAYLIGDRAILHAQGRDTSPLACEQGAAQVKADALGRGFGAAAAGSQSEAFMSGCLVTGRGNQDVALANR
;
A
#
# COMPACT_ATOMS: atom_id res chain seq x y z
N MET A 1 -21.29 -38.00 6.05
CA MET A 1 -21.35 -37.15 4.84
C MET A 1 -21.61 -35.68 5.17
N ARG A 2 -22.74 -35.30 5.79
CA ARG A 2 -23.04 -33.89 6.17
C ARG A 2 -21.96 -33.19 7.02
N ARG A 3 -21.36 -33.88 8.00
CA ARG A 3 -20.33 -33.30 8.88
C ARG A 3 -19.05 -32.90 8.14
N ALA A 4 -18.59 -33.72 7.19
CA ALA A 4 -17.39 -33.43 6.40
C ALA A 4 -17.59 -32.18 5.51
N VAL A 5 -18.79 -32.03 4.93
CA VAL A 5 -19.15 -30.86 4.11
C VAL A 5 -19.11 -29.59 4.94
N HIS A 6 -19.68 -29.61 6.16
CA HIS A 6 -19.63 -28.43 7.02
C HIS A 6 -18.21 -28.05 7.42
N ILE A 7 -17.35 -29.03 7.73
CA ILE A 7 -15.94 -28.77 8.05
C ILE A 7 -15.22 -28.14 6.86
N ALA A 8 -15.41 -28.65 5.65
CA ALA A 8 -14.81 -28.08 4.44
C ALA A 8 -15.30 -26.64 4.18
N VAL A 9 -16.59 -26.37 4.36
CA VAL A 9 -17.17 -25.02 4.20
C VAL A 9 -16.62 -24.06 5.25
N PHE A 10 -16.51 -24.48 6.51
CA PHE A 10 -15.93 -23.65 7.57
C PHE A 10 -14.45 -23.36 7.33
N ALA A 11 -13.67 -24.36 6.90
CA ALA A 11 -12.26 -24.17 6.56
C ALA A 11 -12.09 -23.20 5.37
N LEU A 12 -12.94 -23.33 4.36
CA LEU A 12 -12.92 -22.46 3.19
C LEU A 12 -13.35 -21.02 3.54
N LEU A 13 -14.36 -20.84 4.40
CA LEU A 13 -14.74 -19.53 4.92
C LEU A 13 -13.61 -18.91 5.77
N ALA A 14 -13.00 -19.68 6.66
CA ALA A 14 -11.88 -19.20 7.47
C ALA A 14 -10.67 -18.80 6.60
N TYR A 15 -10.39 -19.57 5.55
CA TYR A 15 -9.34 -19.25 4.57
C TYR A 15 -9.65 -17.96 3.82
N LEU A 16 -10.87 -17.80 3.29
CA LEU A 16 -11.28 -16.59 2.56
C LEU A 16 -11.33 -15.35 3.46
N ILE A 17 -11.77 -15.50 4.72
CA ILE A 17 -11.79 -14.39 5.69
C ILE A 17 -10.37 -14.03 6.12
N GLY A 18 -9.48 -15.01 6.32
CA GLY A 18 -8.07 -14.78 6.63
C GLY A 18 -7.35 -14.06 5.48
N ASP A 19 -7.55 -14.52 4.25
CA ASP A 19 -7.01 -13.89 3.04
C ASP A 19 -7.51 -12.45 2.88
N ARG A 20 -8.82 -12.21 3.06
CA ARG A 20 -9.41 -10.87 3.07
C ARG A 20 -8.95 -10.01 4.24
N ALA A 21 -8.70 -10.58 5.42
CA ALA A 21 -8.22 -9.82 6.58
C ALA A 21 -6.77 -9.37 6.39
N ILE A 22 -5.92 -10.21 5.79
CA ILE A 22 -4.55 -9.84 5.40
C ILE A 22 -4.60 -8.79 4.29
N LEU A 23 -5.50 -8.95 3.30
CA LEU A 23 -5.76 -7.95 2.27
C LEU A 23 -6.47 -6.70 2.77
N HIS A 24 -7.07 -6.67 3.97
CA HIS A 24 -7.65 -5.47 4.60
C HIS A 24 -6.69 -4.79 5.58
N ALA A 25 -5.73 -5.55 6.14
CA ALA A 25 -4.55 -5.00 6.81
C ALA A 25 -3.62 -4.31 5.80
N GLN A 26 -3.54 -4.82 4.57
CA GLN A 26 -2.86 -4.17 3.43
C GLN A 26 -3.81 -3.29 2.60
N GLY A 27 -5.12 -3.47 2.73
CA GLY A 27 -6.16 -2.84 1.89
C GLY A 27 -6.61 -1.47 2.35
N ARG A 28 -5.82 -0.81 3.21
CA ARG A 28 -6.02 0.60 3.59
C ARG A 28 -4.75 1.43 3.47
N ASP A 29 -3.92 1.12 2.48
CA ASP A 29 -2.93 2.03 1.90
C ASP A 29 -3.58 3.22 1.14
N THR A 30 -4.83 3.56 1.50
CA THR A 30 -5.63 4.71 1.06
C THR A 30 -5.87 5.70 2.20
N SER A 31 -5.30 5.44 3.39
CA SER A 31 -5.33 6.44 4.45
C SER A 31 -4.39 7.60 4.08
N PRO A 32 -4.78 8.86 4.33
CA PRO A 32 -3.91 10.01 4.11
C PRO A 32 -2.52 9.83 4.76
N LEU A 33 -2.47 9.12 5.89
CA LEU A 33 -1.26 8.82 6.64
C LEU A 33 -0.32 7.84 5.91
N ALA A 34 -0.85 6.85 5.20
CA ALA A 34 -0.05 5.94 4.37
C ALA A 34 0.53 6.66 3.14
N CYS A 35 -0.25 7.56 2.51
CA CYS A 35 0.24 8.41 1.43
C CYS A 35 1.33 9.38 1.91
N GLU A 36 1.19 9.95 3.10
CA GLU A 36 2.19 10.83 3.70
C GLU A 36 3.50 10.07 4.00
N GLN A 37 3.41 8.86 4.55
CA GLN A 37 4.57 8.00 4.79
C GLN A 37 5.29 7.62 3.49
N GLY A 38 4.56 7.24 2.44
CA GLY A 38 5.15 6.96 1.13
C GLY A 38 5.79 8.20 0.49
N ALA A 39 5.18 9.36 0.64
CA ALA A 39 5.71 10.63 0.15
C ALA A 39 7.05 10.98 0.84
N ALA A 40 7.09 10.84 2.17
CA ALA A 40 8.30 11.03 2.95
C ALA A 40 9.42 10.05 2.54
N GLN A 41 9.06 8.80 2.23
CA GLN A 41 10.01 7.79 1.74
C GLN A 41 10.56 8.15 0.35
N VAL A 42 9.72 8.56 -0.59
CA VAL A 42 10.15 9.04 -1.93
C VAL A 42 11.07 10.25 -1.80
N LYS A 43 10.78 11.18 -0.87
CA LYS A 43 11.64 12.33 -0.58
C LYS A 43 13.00 11.90 -0.07
N ALA A 44 13.04 11.01 0.92
CA ALA A 44 14.27 10.53 1.52
C ALA A 44 15.15 9.78 0.52
N ASP A 45 14.53 8.96 -0.33
CA ASP A 45 15.23 8.25 -1.41
C ASP A 45 15.81 9.21 -2.44
N ALA A 46 15.02 10.19 -2.90
CA ALA A 46 15.50 11.23 -3.81
C ALA A 46 16.68 12.02 -3.22
N LEU A 47 16.63 12.38 -1.94
CA LEU A 47 17.75 13.02 -1.25
C LEU A 47 18.98 12.10 -1.20
N GLY A 48 18.78 10.80 -0.91
CA GLY A 48 19.85 9.78 -0.92
C GLY A 48 20.48 9.59 -2.29
N ARG A 49 19.72 9.78 -3.37
CA ARG A 49 20.20 9.78 -4.77
C ARG A 49 20.90 11.08 -5.18
N GLY A 50 20.95 12.09 -4.30
CA GLY A 50 21.61 13.37 -4.57
C GLY A 50 20.73 14.42 -5.24
N PHE A 51 19.41 14.20 -5.34
CA PHE A 51 18.50 15.25 -5.78
C PHE A 51 18.44 16.38 -4.74
N GLY A 52 18.39 17.62 -5.22
CA GLY A 52 18.22 18.79 -4.34
C GLY A 52 16.87 18.76 -3.60
N ALA A 53 16.80 19.43 -2.44
CA ALA A 53 15.61 19.41 -1.57
C ALA A 53 14.31 19.86 -2.28
N ALA A 54 14.39 20.79 -3.23
CA ALA A 54 13.25 21.21 -4.04
C ALA A 54 12.77 20.11 -5.01
N ALA A 55 13.69 19.40 -5.66
CA ALA A 55 13.36 18.31 -6.57
C ALA A 55 12.82 17.09 -5.81
N ALA A 56 13.44 16.74 -4.67
CA ALA A 56 12.94 15.70 -3.78
C ALA A 56 11.54 16.04 -3.21
N GLY A 57 11.31 17.31 -2.86
CA GLY A 57 10.00 17.82 -2.44
C GLY A 57 8.95 17.69 -3.54
N SER A 58 9.27 18.08 -4.77
CA SER A 58 8.35 17.96 -5.90
C SER A 58 7.95 16.51 -6.18
N GLN A 59 8.88 15.56 -6.10
CA GLN A 59 8.58 14.14 -6.29
C GLN A 59 7.71 13.57 -5.17
N SER A 60 7.96 13.99 -3.93
CA SER A 60 7.14 13.67 -2.77
C SER A 60 5.70 14.16 -2.91
N GLU A 61 5.49 15.38 -3.38
CA GLU A 61 4.15 15.96 -3.58
C GLU A 61 3.41 15.31 -4.76
N ALA A 62 4.13 14.99 -5.84
CA ALA A 62 3.59 14.24 -6.97
C ALA A 62 3.14 12.83 -6.54
N PHE A 63 3.94 12.16 -5.72
CA PHE A 63 3.56 10.88 -5.14
C PHE A 63 2.32 11.01 -4.23
N MET A 64 2.30 12.00 -3.33
CA MET A 64 1.19 12.21 -2.40
C MET A 64 -0.13 12.46 -3.14
N SER A 65 -0.12 13.35 -4.14
CA SER A 65 -1.29 13.65 -4.95
C SER A 65 -1.77 12.43 -5.76
N GLY A 66 -0.85 11.68 -6.37
CA GLY A 66 -1.16 10.42 -7.06
C GLY A 66 -1.77 9.37 -6.14
N CYS A 67 -1.21 9.21 -4.94
CA CYS A 67 -1.71 8.29 -3.92
C CYS A 67 -3.11 8.65 -3.43
N LEU A 68 -3.39 9.94 -3.17
CA LEU A 68 -4.70 10.41 -2.73
C LEU A 68 -5.78 10.29 -3.82
N VAL A 69 -5.41 10.45 -5.09
CA VAL A 69 -6.35 10.37 -6.23
C VAL A 69 -6.63 8.92 -6.64
N THR A 70 -5.59 8.08 -6.69
CA THR A 70 -5.71 6.70 -7.20
C THR A 70 -5.94 5.68 -6.10
N GLY A 71 -5.64 6.04 -4.84
CA GLY A 71 -5.67 5.14 -3.70
C GLY A 71 -4.59 4.05 -3.71
N ARG A 72 -3.47 4.25 -4.44
CA ARG A 72 -2.41 3.22 -4.63
C ARG A 72 -1.02 3.64 -4.16
N GLY A 73 -0.87 4.03 -2.89
CA GLY A 73 0.43 4.47 -2.35
C GLY A 73 1.59 3.50 -2.60
N ASN A 74 1.43 2.20 -2.34
CA ASN A 74 2.56 1.28 -2.37
C ASN A 74 3.09 0.95 -3.79
N GLN A 75 2.24 1.01 -4.82
CA GLN A 75 2.64 0.74 -6.21
C GLN A 75 3.44 1.90 -6.80
N ASP A 76 3.08 3.13 -6.43
CA ASP A 76 3.76 4.33 -6.92
C ASP A 76 5.15 4.50 -6.26
N VAL A 77 5.36 4.01 -5.03
CA VAL A 77 6.69 4.01 -4.38
C VAL A 77 7.62 3.02 -5.09
N ALA A 78 7.11 1.83 -5.40
CA ALA A 78 7.89 0.81 -6.12
C ALA A 78 8.28 1.25 -7.55
N LEU A 79 7.43 2.07 -8.20
CA LEU A 79 7.74 2.70 -9.49
C LEU A 79 8.73 3.86 -9.36
N ALA A 80 8.60 4.70 -8.33
CA ALA A 80 9.54 5.81 -8.08
C ALA A 80 10.95 5.31 -7.70
N ASN A 81 11.04 4.14 -7.10
CA ASN A 81 12.32 3.55 -6.68
C ASN A 81 13.05 2.81 -7.81
N ARG A 82 12.39 2.56 -8.95
CA ARG A 82 12.97 1.85 -10.10
C ARG A 82 13.64 2.83 -11.06
#